data_AF-A0A3V6WMA2-F1
#
_entry.id   AF-A0A3V6WMA2-F1
#
_cell.length_a   1.000
_cell.length_b   1.000
_cell.length_c   1.000
_cell.angle_alpha   90.00
_cell.angle_beta   90.00
_cell.angle_gamma   90.00
#
_symmetry.space_group_name_H-M   'P 1'
#
loop_
_entity.id
_entity.type
_entity.pdbx_description
1 polymer ?
#
loop_
_entity_poly.entity_id
_entity_poly.type
_entity_poly.pdbx_seq_one_letter_code
_entity_poly.pdbx_strand_id
1 'polypeptide(L)' 'SRTVYVSAPVAPLPASLTSDTSVPFIPNPLTYGASLELNVSLLSALGQCNIDKAGIRKIEASRSGRNESDSK' A
#
# COMPACT_ATOMS: atom_id res chain seq x y z
N SER A 1 23.56 37.98 11.85
CA SER A 1 23.36 36.61 11.32
C SER A 1 21.99 36.54 10.67
N ARG A 2 21.88 35.98 9.45
CA ARG A 2 20.60 35.84 8.72
C ARG A 2 20.00 34.47 9.02
N THR A 3 18.75 34.44 9.46
CA THR A 3 18.00 33.18 9.59
C THR A 3 17.53 32.73 8.21
N VAL A 4 17.84 31.48 7.85
CA VAL A 4 17.37 30.84 6.61
C VAL A 4 16.36 29.79 7.02
N TYR A 5 15.11 29.97 6.59
CA TYR A 5 14.09 28.93 6.74
C TYR A 5 14.30 27.87 5.65
N VAL A 6 14.33 26.62 6.06
CA VAL A 6 14.38 25.43 5.19
C VAL A 6 13.10 24.63 5.38
N SER A 7 12.68 23.94 4.31
CA SER A 7 11.53 23.05 4.37
C SER A 7 11.80 21.90 5.33
N ALA A 8 10.83 21.59 6.20
CA ALA A 8 10.93 20.48 7.13
C ALA A 8 10.96 19.13 6.36
N PRO A 9 11.78 18.16 6.79
CA PRO A 9 11.78 16.83 6.19
C PRO A 9 10.40 16.16 6.26
N VAL A 10 10.01 15.53 5.16
CA VAL A 10 8.77 14.78 5.04
C VAL A 10 8.88 13.49 5.85
N ALA A 11 8.01 13.28 6.84
CA ALA A 11 8.01 12.06 7.65
C ALA A 11 7.90 10.81 6.75
N PRO A 12 8.65 9.73 6.97
CA PRO A 12 8.58 8.54 6.11
C PRO A 12 7.22 7.84 6.19
N LEU A 13 6.88 7.06 5.16
CA LEU A 13 5.71 6.18 5.21
C LEU A 13 5.94 5.03 6.22
N PRO A 14 4.88 4.51 6.85
CA PRO A 14 4.97 3.26 7.61
C PRO A 14 5.53 2.14 6.73
N ALA A 15 6.53 1.42 7.22
CA ALA A 15 7.20 0.35 6.46
C ALA A 15 6.23 -0.76 6.01
N SER A 16 5.14 -0.98 6.75
CA SER A 16 4.10 -1.94 6.40
C SER A 16 3.32 -1.59 5.13
N LEU A 17 3.25 -0.30 4.76
CA LEU A 17 2.55 0.12 3.54
C LEU A 17 3.41 -0.03 2.28
N THR A 18 4.73 -0.08 2.47
CA THR A 18 5.72 -0.20 1.39
C THR A 18 6.38 -1.56 1.34
N SER A 19 5.93 -2.52 2.15
CA SER A 19 6.44 -3.88 2.10
C SER A 19 6.01 -4.57 0.81
N ASP A 20 6.86 -5.47 0.32
CA ASP A 20 6.54 -6.26 -0.86
C ASP A 20 5.27 -7.10 -0.64
N THR A 21 4.44 -7.19 -1.68
CA THR A 21 3.27 -8.06 -1.66
C THR A 21 3.72 -9.52 -1.63
N SER A 22 3.22 -10.30 -0.66
CA SER A 22 3.58 -11.70 -0.51
C SER A 22 3.25 -12.51 -1.77
N VAL A 23 4.23 -13.24 -2.30
CA VAL A 23 4.04 -14.15 -3.43
C VAL A 23 3.46 -15.47 -2.91
N PRO A 24 2.24 -15.86 -3.32
CA PRO A 24 1.64 -17.11 -2.88
C PRO A 24 2.37 -18.31 -3.49
N PHE A 25 2.37 -19.42 -2.75
CA PHE A 25 2.97 -20.68 -3.19
C PHE A 25 2.18 -21.29 -4.36
N ILE A 26 2.89 -21.70 -5.42
CA ILE A 26 2.29 -22.39 -6.57
C ILE A 26 2.52 -23.90 -6.41
N PRO A 27 1.44 -24.69 -6.19
CA PRO A 27 1.57 -26.12 -5.97
C PRO A 27 1.93 -26.88 -7.26
N ASN A 28 2.68 -27.98 -7.10
CA ASN A 28 3.05 -28.88 -8.17
C ASN A 28 2.85 -30.35 -7.71
N PRO A 29 1.94 -31.13 -8.33
CA PRO A 29 1.10 -30.76 -9.47
C PRO A 29 0.00 -29.75 -9.09
N LEU A 30 -0.33 -28.85 -10.02
CA LEU A 30 -1.43 -27.91 -9.86
C LEU A 30 -2.76 -28.62 -10.17
N THR A 31 -3.38 -29.19 -9.15
CA THR A 31 -4.73 -29.78 -9.27
C THR A 31 -5.79 -28.68 -9.35
N TYR A 32 -7.00 -29.03 -9.81
CA TYR A 32 -8.12 -28.08 -9.84
C TYR A 32 -8.47 -27.53 -8.44
N GLY A 33 -8.51 -28.38 -7.42
CA GLY A 33 -8.75 -27.91 -6.04
C GLY A 33 -7.66 -26.96 -5.55
N ALA A 34 -6.39 -27.28 -5.85
CA ALA A 34 -5.27 -26.45 -5.47
C ALA A 34 -5.23 -25.10 -6.21
N SER A 35 -5.77 -25.01 -7.43
CA SER A 35 -5.88 -23.75 -8.15
C SER A 35 -6.95 -22.83 -7.56
N LEU A 36 -8.01 -23.37 -6.96
CA LEU A 36 -8.99 -22.57 -6.21
C LEU A 36 -8.37 -21.94 -4.97
N GLU A 37 -7.62 -22.71 -4.19
CA GLU A 37 -6.89 -22.19 -3.01
C GLU A 37 -5.82 -21.16 -3.38
N LEU A 38 -5.13 -21.38 -4.50
CA LEU A 38 -4.19 -20.40 -5.06
C LEU A 38 -4.91 -19.10 -5.44
N ASN A 39 -6.10 -19.17 -6.06
CA ASN A 39 -6.89 -17.99 -6.40
C ASN A 39 -7.34 -17.22 -5.16
N VAL A 40 -7.74 -17.91 -4.08
CA VAL A 40 -8.05 -17.27 -2.79
C VAL A 40 -6.83 -16.51 -2.27
N SER A 41 -5.67 -17.17 -2.24
CA SER A 41 -4.41 -16.57 -1.79
C SER A 41 -4.02 -15.34 -2.63
N LEU A 42 -4.19 -15.41 -3.95
CA LEU A 42 -3.95 -14.30 -4.87
C LEU A 42 -4.90 -13.12 -4.61
N LEU A 43 -6.20 -13.39 -4.46
CA LEU A 43 -7.19 -12.36 -4.19
C LEU A 43 -6.95 -11.67 -2.84
N SER A 44 -6.54 -12.42 -1.82
CA SER A 44 -6.15 -11.85 -0.52
C SER A 44 -4.93 -10.94 -0.63
N ALA A 45 -3.88 -11.38 -1.34
CA ALA A 45 -2.68 -10.57 -1.55
C ALA A 45 -2.98 -9.27 -2.32
N LEU A 46 -3.82 -9.34 -3.36
CA LEU A 46 -4.29 -8.15 -4.10
C LEU A 46 -5.14 -7.23 -3.23
N GLY A 47 -6.02 -7.80 -2.41
CA GLY A 47 -6.84 -7.05 -1.46
C GLY A 47 -5.98 -6.24 -0.49
N GLN A 48 -4.98 -6.89 0.11
CA GLN A 48 -4.05 -6.23 1.02
C GLN A 48 -3.24 -5.14 0.31
N CYS A 49 -2.67 -5.43 -0.86
CA CYS A 49 -1.93 -4.44 -1.65
C CYS A 49 -2.78 -3.19 -1.98
N ASN A 50 -4.07 -3.37 -2.26
CA ASN A 50 -4.97 -2.25 -2.52
C ASN A 50 -5.26 -1.43 -1.25
N ILE A 51 -5.37 -2.06 -0.09
CA ILE A 51 -5.47 -1.37 1.21
C ILE A 51 -4.22 -0.54 1.46
N ASP A 52 -3.04 -1.12 1.26
CA ASP A 52 -1.76 -0.45 1.51
C ASP A 52 -1.61 0.79 0.60
N LYS A 53 -1.94 0.62 -0.69
CA LYS A 53 -1.97 1.70 -1.68
C LYS A 53 -2.95 2.82 -1.31
N ALA A 54 -4.13 2.48 -0.79
CA ALA A 54 -5.09 3.48 -0.31
C ALA A 54 -4.55 4.23 0.91
N GLY A 55 -3.88 3.52 1.84
CA GLY A 55 -3.19 4.12 2.97
C GLY A 55 -2.13 5.13 2.56
N ILE A 56 -1.29 4.78 1.58
CA ILE A 56 -0.27 5.68 1.02
C ILE A 56 -0.94 6.93 0.42
N ARG A 57 -1.95 6.75 -0.43
CA ARG A 57 -2.66 7.88 -1.07
C ARG A 57 -3.24 8.84 -0.03
N LYS A 58 -3.80 8.32 1.06
CA LYS A 58 -4.35 9.13 2.16
C LYS A 58 -3.26 9.95 2.86
N ILE A 59 -2.10 9.35 3.11
CA ILE A 59 -0.96 10.06 3.71
C ILE A 59 -0.43 11.13 2.75
N GLU A 60 -0.30 10.84 1.47
CA GLU A 60 0.19 11.82 0.50
C GLU A 60 -0.82 12.96 0.24
N ALA A 61 -2.12 12.67 0.31
CA ALA A 61 -3.17 13.68 0.24
C ALA A 61 -3.08 14.68 1.41
N SER A 62 -2.85 14.18 2.64
CA SER A 62 -2.69 15.04 3.81
C SER A 62 -1.42 15.90 3.74
N ARG A 63 -0.32 15.38 3.19
CA ARG A 63 0.90 16.18 2.92
C ARG A 63 0.67 17.26 1.87
N SER A 64 -0.15 16.98 0.85
CA SER A 64 -0.43 17.90 -0.26
C SER A 64 -1.46 18.98 0.11
N GLY A 65 -1.98 18.98 1.34
CA GLY A 65 -3.03 19.90 1.78
C GLY A 65 -4.40 19.65 1.13
N ARG A 66 -4.55 18.56 0.36
CA ARG A 66 -5.84 18.14 -0.21
C ARG A 66 -6.52 17.24 0.81
N ASN A 67 -7.29 17.84 1.71
CA ASN A 67 -8.21 17.06 2.52
C ASN A 67 -9.33 16.56 1.60
N GLU A 68 -9.59 15.26 1.60
CA GLU A 68 -10.64 14.60 0.81
C GLU A 68 -12.06 15.12 1.13
N SER A 69 -12.17 15.97 2.15
CA SER A 69 -13.33 16.79 2.51
C SER A 69 -13.76 17.83 1.47
N ASP A 70 -12.90 18.19 0.51
CA ASP A 70 -13.17 19.21 -0.53
C ASP A 70 -13.84 18.65 -1.80
N SER A 71 -14.25 17.37 -1.81
CA SER A 71 -14.87 16.71 -2.97
C SER A 71 -16.28 16.18 -2.71
N LYS A 72 -17.03 16.80 -1.80
CA LYS A 72 -18.44 16.46 -1.59
C LYS A 72 -19.35 17.68 -1.60
#